data_AF-A0A8X7R1Y6-F1
#
_entry.id   AF-A0A8X7R1Y6-F1
#
_cell.length_a   1.000
_cell.length_b   1.000
_cell.length_c   1.000
_cell.angle_alpha   90.00
_cell.angle_beta   90.00
_cell.angle_gamma   90.00
#
_symmetry.space_group_name_H-M   'P 1'
#
loop_
_entity.id
_entity.type
_entity.pdbx_description
1 polymer ?
#
loop_
_entity_poly.entity_id
_entity_poly.type
_entity_poly.pdbx_seq_one_letter_code
_entity_poly.pdbx_strand_id
1 'polypeptide(L)'
;MSSSEIRAQKNQLPSLISSLPEEIFVDIVAPCLSILLPESLPSLHVFPITHGEEREKTLSDIAKACEEWGFFQLVSHGTPLELLNKVKDLEASKTSTPVKLLNELLEKNSREKLKSVDWEDVFTLLDHNQNEWPSNTSGLKETMLEYIGEVMKLASKIMEVMD
;
A
#
# COMPACT_ATOMS: atom_id res chain seq x y z
N MET A 1 -9.06 3.44 15.22
CA MET A 1 -9.05 2.18 16.01
C MET A 1 -7.93 2.23 17.05
N SER A 2 -8.17 1.76 18.26
CA SER A 2 -7.17 1.63 19.33
C SER A 2 -6.19 0.48 19.04
N SER A 3 -4.93 0.61 19.48
CA SER A 3 -3.91 -0.45 19.37
C SER A 3 -4.35 -1.80 19.96
N SER A 4 -5.26 -1.79 20.92
CA SER A 4 -5.87 -3.00 21.48
C SER A 4 -6.81 -3.72 20.50
N GLU A 5 -7.53 -2.96 19.67
CA GLU A 5 -8.46 -3.49 18.66
C GLU A 5 -7.70 -4.08 17.47
N ILE A 6 -6.60 -3.45 17.07
CA ILE A 6 -5.69 -3.96 16.03
C ILE A 6 -5.06 -5.29 16.48
N ARG A 7 -4.64 -5.39 17.75
CA ARG A 7 -4.08 -6.63 18.32
C ARG A 7 -5.13 -7.73 18.42
N ALA A 8 -6.36 -7.39 18.77
CA ALA A 8 -7.47 -8.34 18.82
C ALA A 8 -7.81 -8.88 17.42
N GLN A 9 -7.87 -8.03 16.39
CA GLN A 9 -8.09 -8.48 15.02
C GLN A 9 -6.93 -9.31 14.48
N LYS A 10 -5.68 -8.93 14.77
CA LYS A 10 -4.49 -9.70 14.38
C LYS A 10 -4.48 -11.11 14.99
N ASN A 11 -5.00 -11.27 16.21
CA ASN A 11 -5.11 -12.57 16.88
C ASN A 11 -6.28 -13.43 16.35
N GLN A 12 -7.28 -12.83 15.71
CA GLN A 12 -8.40 -13.55 15.07
C GLN A 12 -8.14 -13.88 13.60
N LEU A 13 -7.16 -13.23 12.99
CA LEU A 13 -6.77 -13.43 11.60
C LEU A 13 -6.47 -14.92 11.26
N PRO A 14 -5.78 -15.72 12.10
CA PRO A 14 -5.52 -17.13 11.79
C PRO A 14 -6.79 -17.98 11.71
N SER A 15 -7.76 -17.75 12.60
CA SER A 15 -9.04 -18.46 12.59
C SER A 15 -9.92 -18.06 11.39
N LEU A 16 -9.92 -16.78 11.01
CA LEU A 16 -10.64 -16.28 9.84
C LEU A 16 -10.03 -16.85 8.55
N ILE A 17 -8.70 -16.87 8.46
CA ILE A 17 -7.96 -17.47 7.34
C ILE A 17 -8.25 -18.98 7.23
N SER A 18 -8.32 -19.70 8.36
CA SER A 18 -8.66 -21.14 8.35
C SER A 18 -10.12 -21.45 8.00
N SER A 19 -11.00 -20.43 8.05
CA SER A 19 -12.41 -20.54 7.67
C SER A 19 -12.66 -20.18 6.20
N LEU A 20 -11.64 -19.66 5.50
CA LEU A 20 -11.72 -19.44 4.07
C LEU A 20 -11.70 -20.80 3.35
N PRO A 21 -12.50 -20.99 2.28
CA PRO A 21 -12.36 -22.16 1.41
C PRO A 21 -10.89 -22.33 1.00
N GLU A 22 -10.36 -23.55 1.01
CA GLU A 22 -8.95 -23.86 0.70
C GLU A 22 -8.46 -23.18 -0.60
N GLU A 23 -9.38 -22.95 -1.53
CA GLU A 23 -9.16 -22.30 -2.82
C GLU A 23 -8.75 -20.82 -2.70
N ILE A 24 -9.27 -20.07 -1.71
CA ILE A 24 -8.87 -18.67 -1.44
C ILE A 24 -7.53 -18.61 -0.69
N PHE A 25 -7.27 -19.59 0.17
CA PHE A 25 -6.02 -19.68 0.93
C PHE A 25 -4.81 -19.91 0.03
N VAL A 26 -4.95 -20.80 -0.96
CA VAL A 26 -3.88 -21.15 -1.90
C VAL A 26 -3.59 -20.02 -2.91
N ASP A 27 -4.61 -19.30 -3.37
CA ASP A 27 -4.41 -18.27 -4.41
C ASP A 27 -3.98 -16.90 -3.87
N ILE A 28 -4.37 -16.53 -2.64
CA ILE A 28 -4.08 -15.19 -2.08
C ILE A 28 -2.93 -15.23 -1.06
N VAL A 29 -2.97 -16.18 -0.13
CA VAL A 29 -2.09 -16.16 1.06
C VAL A 29 -0.75 -16.83 0.76
N ALA A 30 -0.75 -17.94 0.01
CA ALA A 30 0.48 -18.69 -0.28
C ALA A 30 1.52 -17.91 -1.12
N PRO A 31 1.15 -17.17 -2.20
CA PRO A 31 2.11 -16.37 -2.96
C PRO A 31 2.64 -15.17 -2.17
N CYS A 32 1.78 -14.54 -1.36
CA CYS A 32 2.17 -13.42 -0.49
C CYS A 32 3.15 -13.87 0.60
N LEU A 33 3.04 -15.10 1.11
CA LEU A 33 3.97 -15.64 2.10
C LEU A 33 5.38 -15.88 1.53
N SER A 34 5.48 -16.27 0.26
CA SER A 34 6.78 -16.41 -0.44
C SER A 34 7.50 -15.08 -0.71
N ILE A 35 6.78 -13.95 -0.75
CA ILE A 35 7.37 -12.60 -0.84
C ILE A 35 7.89 -12.13 0.53
N LEU A 36 7.40 -12.72 1.62
CA LEU A 36 7.67 -12.27 2.99
C LEU A 36 8.93 -12.86 3.65
N LEU A 37 9.77 -13.62 2.94
CA LEU A 37 11.05 -14.17 3.45
C LEU A 37 12.17 -14.13 2.39
N PRO A 38 13.44 -13.93 2.78
CA PRO A 38 14.13 -12.66 2.57
C PRO A 38 15.31 -12.77 1.60
N GLU A 39 15.23 -12.04 0.49
CA GLU A 39 16.30 -11.10 0.19
C GLU A 39 15.74 -9.73 0.55
N SER A 40 16.34 -9.07 1.54
CA SER A 40 15.88 -7.75 1.98
C SER A 40 15.91 -6.82 0.77
N LEU A 41 14.74 -6.35 0.34
CA LEU A 41 14.62 -5.40 -0.75
C LEU A 41 15.59 -4.23 -0.55
N PRO A 42 16.22 -3.71 -1.61
CA PRO A 42 17.17 -2.61 -1.48
C PRO A 42 16.53 -1.42 -0.75
N SER A 43 17.05 -1.08 0.43
CA SER A 43 16.61 0.08 1.21
C SER A 43 17.63 1.20 1.10
N LEU A 44 17.18 2.38 0.70
CA LEU A 44 18.05 3.50 0.39
C LEU A 44 17.70 4.71 1.25
N HIS A 45 18.71 5.32 1.86
CA HIS A 45 18.54 6.53 2.65
C HIS A 45 18.51 7.75 1.73
N VAL A 46 17.52 8.63 1.91
CA VAL A 46 17.38 9.86 1.09
C VAL A 46 18.31 10.99 1.53
N PHE A 47 18.76 11.00 2.78
CA PHE A 47 19.62 12.07 3.29
C PHE A 47 20.99 12.15 2.58
N PRO A 48 21.71 11.03 2.35
CA PRO A 48 22.95 11.03 1.55
C PRO A 48 22.80 11.54 0.11
N ILE A 49 21.62 11.34 -0.49
CA ILE A 49 21.29 11.74 -1.88
C ILE A 49 21.34 13.27 -2.05
N THR A 50 20.94 14.00 -1.01
CA THR A 50 20.66 15.44 -1.11
C THR A 50 21.73 16.34 -0.50
N HIS A 51 22.56 15.84 0.43
CA HIS A 51 23.46 16.68 1.23
C HIS A 51 24.83 16.06 1.59
N GLY A 52 25.17 14.85 1.12
CA GLY A 52 26.33 14.09 1.60
C GLY A 52 27.45 13.86 0.58
N GLU A 53 28.68 13.66 1.08
CA GLU A 53 29.82 13.15 0.31
C GLU A 53 29.54 11.76 -0.32
N GLU A 54 28.55 11.03 0.21
CA GLU A 54 28.12 9.71 -0.25
C GLU A 54 27.10 9.74 -1.41
N ARG A 55 26.87 10.90 -2.05
CA ARG A 55 25.92 11.03 -3.18
C ARG A 55 26.23 10.05 -4.31
N GLU A 56 27.50 9.95 -4.73
CA GLU A 56 27.93 9.08 -5.83
C GLU A 56 27.71 7.60 -5.51
N LYS A 57 28.01 7.18 -4.28
CA LYS A 57 27.74 5.82 -3.80
C LYS A 57 26.24 5.52 -3.82
N THR A 58 25.44 6.44 -3.30
CA THR A 58 23.98 6.26 -3.21
C THR A 58 23.34 6.23 -4.60
N LEU A 59 23.88 6.98 -5.56
CA LEU A 59 23.51 6.90 -6.97
C LEU A 59 23.84 5.54 -7.59
N SER A 60 25.03 5.01 -7.32
CA SER A 60 25.41 3.67 -7.75
C SER A 60 24.47 2.61 -7.16
N ASP A 61 24.04 2.78 -5.92
CA ASP A 61 23.09 1.87 -5.27
C ASP A 61 21.68 1.97 -5.91
N ILE A 62 21.23 3.17 -6.31
CA ILE A 62 19.98 3.35 -7.08
C ILE A 62 20.08 2.64 -8.43
N ALA A 63 21.15 2.90 -9.19
CA ALA A 63 21.34 2.30 -10.50
C ALA A 63 21.34 0.77 -10.41
N LYS A 64 22.07 0.22 -9.44
CA LYS A 64 22.11 -1.21 -9.16
C LYS A 64 20.73 -1.77 -8.77
N ALA A 65 19.99 -1.08 -7.89
CA ALA A 65 18.65 -1.52 -7.51
C ALA A 65 17.68 -1.48 -8.70
N CYS A 66 17.75 -0.46 -9.56
CA CYS A 66 16.97 -0.39 -10.79
C CYS A 66 17.33 -1.51 -11.78
N GLU A 67 18.62 -1.85 -11.92
CA GLU A 67 19.09 -2.89 -12.84
C GLU A 67 18.77 -4.31 -12.34
N GLU A 68 19.02 -4.60 -11.07
CA GLU A 68 18.86 -5.93 -10.49
C GLU A 68 17.42 -6.23 -10.06
N TRP A 69 16.71 -5.24 -9.52
CA TRP A 69 15.38 -5.42 -8.92
C TRP A 69 14.27 -4.71 -9.68
N GLY A 70 14.55 -3.56 -10.29
CA GLY A 70 13.54 -2.68 -10.89
C GLY A 70 12.71 -1.88 -9.86
N PHE A 71 13.03 -2.02 -8.56
CA PHE A 71 12.39 -1.27 -7.48
C PHE A 71 13.29 -1.20 -6.24
N PHE A 72 13.04 -0.23 -5.36
CA PHE A 72 13.75 -0.02 -4.10
C PHE A 72 12.84 0.68 -3.08
N GLN A 73 13.20 0.62 -1.80
CA GLN A 73 12.51 1.31 -0.72
C GLN A 73 13.28 2.55 -0.29
N LEU A 74 12.59 3.67 -0.11
CA LEU A 74 13.19 4.90 0.42
C LEU A 74 12.92 5.05 1.91
N VAL A 75 13.99 5.06 2.69
CA VAL A 75 13.94 5.28 4.14
C VAL A 75 14.49 6.65 4.49
N SER A 76 14.04 7.20 5.63
CA SER A 76 14.42 8.54 6.10
C SER A 76 14.18 9.64 5.04
N HIS A 77 13.08 9.53 4.28
CA HIS A 77 12.73 10.40 3.15
C HIS A 77 12.18 11.78 3.56
N GLY A 78 11.93 11.99 4.86
CA GLY A 78 11.57 13.30 5.42
C GLY A 78 10.07 13.59 5.46
N THR A 79 9.21 12.70 4.95
CA THR A 79 7.76 12.86 5.10
C THR A 79 7.36 12.65 6.57
N PRO A 80 6.54 13.54 7.14
CA PRO A 80 6.11 13.43 8.53
C PRO A 80 5.38 12.10 8.79
N LEU A 81 5.82 11.36 9.81
CA LEU A 81 5.20 10.09 10.20
C LEU A 81 3.72 10.27 10.58
N GLU A 82 3.38 11.42 11.17
CA GLU A 82 2.00 11.79 11.49
C GLU A 82 1.11 11.86 10.26
N LEU A 83 1.62 12.37 9.14
CA LEU A 83 0.88 12.42 7.87
C LEU A 83 0.67 11.02 7.30
N LEU A 84 1.69 10.17 7.34
CA LEU A 84 1.57 8.77 6.89
C LEU A 84 0.54 8.00 7.73
N ASN A 85 0.51 8.23 9.04
CA ASN A 85 -0.50 7.64 9.92
C ASN A 85 -1.91 8.14 9.59
N LYS A 86 -2.08 9.46 9.37
CA LYS A 86 -3.38 10.01 8.93
C LYS A 86 -3.85 9.37 7.64
N VAL A 87 -2.99 9.25 6.63
CA VAL A 87 -3.31 8.60 5.34
C VAL A 87 -3.73 7.15 5.56
N LYS A 88 -3.02 6.41 6.41
CA LYS A 88 -3.35 5.01 6.75
C LYS A 88 -4.70 4.87 7.45
N ASP A 89 -5.04 5.85 8.29
CA ASP A 89 -6.30 5.88 9.04
C ASP A 89 -7.49 6.43 8.20
N LEU A 90 -7.24 6.90 6.96
CA LEU A 90 -8.31 7.25 6.03
C LEU A 90 -9.01 5.98 5.54
N GLU A 91 -10.17 5.70 6.10
CA GLU A 91 -11.09 4.72 5.54
C GLU A 91 -11.89 5.37 4.42
N ALA A 92 -11.62 4.98 3.17
CA ALA A 92 -12.54 5.27 2.08
C ALA A 92 -13.81 4.44 2.33
N SER A 93 -14.84 5.06 2.91
CA SER A 93 -16.13 4.43 3.18
C SER A 93 -16.74 3.88 1.89
N LYS A 94 -16.52 2.60 1.62
CA LYS A 94 -17.11 1.87 0.52
C LYS A 94 -17.45 0.46 0.96
N THR A 95 -18.64 0.03 0.58
CA THR A 95 -19.07 -1.36 0.67
C THR A 95 -18.21 -2.22 -0.25
N SER A 96 -17.53 -3.24 0.30
CA SER A 96 -16.56 -4.07 -0.42
C SER A 96 -17.19 -4.88 -1.55
N THR A 97 -16.64 -4.77 -2.76
CA THR A 97 -17.13 -5.45 -3.97
C THR A 97 -16.88 -6.96 -3.92
N PRO A 98 -15.68 -7.45 -3.56
CA PRO A 98 -15.45 -8.88 -3.35
C PRO A 98 -16.42 -9.49 -2.32
N VAL A 99 -16.68 -8.77 -1.21
CA VAL A 99 -17.60 -9.23 -0.16
C VAL A 99 -19.04 -9.32 -0.66
N LYS A 100 -19.50 -8.35 -1.46
CA LYS A 100 -20.85 -8.40 -2.05
C LYS A 100 -21.00 -9.61 -2.97
N LEU A 101 -20.05 -9.82 -3.87
CA LEU A 101 -20.06 -10.95 -4.80
C LEU A 101 -20.05 -12.29 -4.05
N LEU A 102 -19.28 -12.38 -2.97
CA LEU A 102 -19.28 -13.56 -2.11
C LEU A 102 -20.66 -13.79 -1.46
N ASN A 103 -21.27 -12.75 -0.88
CA ASN A 103 -22.59 -12.86 -0.26
C ASN A 103 -23.66 -13.30 -1.27
N GLU A 104 -23.66 -12.74 -2.48
CA GLU A 104 -24.60 -13.15 -3.53
C GLU A 104 -24.46 -14.62 -3.93
N LEU A 105 -23.24 -15.15 -3.96
CA LEU A 105 -23.02 -16.57 -4.26
C LEU A 105 -23.52 -17.49 -3.14
N LEU A 106 -23.29 -17.10 -1.89
CA LEU A 106 -23.79 -17.81 -0.72
C LEU A 106 -25.33 -17.86 -0.72
N GLU A 107 -25.99 -16.73 -1.01
CA GLU A 107 -27.46 -16.67 -1.12
C GLU A 107 -28.00 -17.54 -2.25
N LYS A 108 -27.28 -17.63 -3.38
CA LYS A 108 -27.68 -18.43 -4.55
C LYS A 108 -27.42 -19.94 -4.36
N ASN A 109 -26.76 -20.38 -3.28
CA ASN A 109 -26.29 -21.77 -3.09
C ASN A 109 -25.56 -22.33 -4.34
N SER A 110 -24.90 -21.44 -5.10
CA SER A 110 -24.21 -21.83 -6.33
C SER A 110 -22.86 -22.46 -5.99
N ARG A 111 -22.50 -23.56 -6.65
CA ARG A 111 -21.15 -24.15 -6.59
C ARG A 111 -20.19 -23.53 -7.62
N GLU A 112 -20.60 -22.43 -8.25
CA GLU A 112 -19.77 -21.68 -9.18
C GLU A 112 -18.66 -20.95 -8.43
N LYS A 113 -17.41 -21.13 -8.89
CA LYS A 113 -16.24 -20.42 -8.36
C LYS A 113 -16.21 -19.00 -8.91
N LEU A 114 -15.87 -18.02 -8.07
CA LEU A 114 -15.45 -16.70 -8.53
C LEU A 114 -14.18 -16.87 -9.36
N LYS A 115 -14.29 -16.65 -10.68
CA LYS A 115 -13.11 -16.69 -11.55
C LYS A 115 -12.53 -15.28 -11.66
N SER A 116 -11.27 -15.16 -11.26
CA SER A 116 -10.41 -13.98 -11.54
C SER A 116 -10.96 -12.66 -11.00
N VAL A 117 -11.41 -12.64 -9.75
CA VAL A 117 -11.73 -11.39 -9.04
C VAL A 117 -10.60 -11.10 -8.06
N ASP A 118 -9.97 -9.93 -8.22
CA ASP A 118 -8.98 -9.47 -7.25
C ASP A 118 -9.70 -9.18 -5.92
N TRP A 119 -9.14 -9.69 -4.83
CA TRP A 119 -9.68 -9.49 -3.49
C TRP A 119 -9.26 -8.12 -2.94
N GLU A 120 -9.63 -7.07 -3.65
CA GLU A 120 -9.33 -5.68 -3.30
C GLU A 120 -10.50 -4.75 -3.63
N ASP A 121 -10.54 -3.62 -2.93
CA ASP A 121 -11.39 -2.49 -3.27
C ASP A 121 -10.51 -1.30 -3.62
N VAL A 122 -10.59 -0.85 -4.87
CA VAL A 122 -9.78 0.25 -5.37
C VAL A 122 -10.60 1.53 -5.41
N PHE A 123 -9.99 2.63 -4.97
CA PHE A 123 -10.48 3.96 -5.25
C PHE A 123 -9.34 4.79 -5.85
N THR A 124 -9.66 5.54 -6.90
CA THR A 124 -8.68 6.37 -7.61
C THR A 124 -9.02 7.83 -7.36
N LEU A 125 -8.04 8.59 -6.87
CA LEU A 125 -8.12 10.04 -6.73
C LEU A 125 -7.20 10.66 -7.78
N LEU A 126 -7.76 11.42 -8.71
CA LEU A 126 -6.99 12.07 -9.76
C LEU A 126 -6.86 13.56 -9.43
N ASP A 127 -5.67 14.12 -9.65
CA ASP A 127 -5.41 15.52 -9.30
C ASP A 127 -6.29 16.51 -10.10
N HIS A 128 -6.62 16.18 -11.34
CA HIS A 128 -7.49 17.02 -12.18
C HIS A 128 -8.98 16.95 -11.81
N ASN A 129 -9.39 16.02 -10.94
CA ASN A 129 -10.80 15.84 -10.54
C ASN A 129 -11.04 16.00 -9.04
N GLN A 130 -10.24 16.84 -8.35
CA GLN A 130 -10.38 17.14 -6.92
C GLN A 130 -11.79 17.55 -6.44
N ASN A 131 -12.67 18.00 -7.33
CA ASN A 131 -14.06 18.34 -7.01
C ASN A 131 -14.97 17.09 -6.93
N GLU A 132 -14.56 15.99 -7.54
CA GLU A 132 -15.27 14.70 -7.54
C GLU A 132 -14.79 13.78 -6.40
N TRP A 133 -13.82 14.23 -5.61
CA TRP A 133 -13.28 13.45 -4.51
C TRP A 133 -14.33 13.22 -3.43
N PRO A 134 -14.35 12.03 -2.80
CA PRO A 134 -15.31 11.67 -1.79
C PRO A 134 -15.25 12.66 -0.61
N SER A 135 -16.32 13.46 -0.47
CA SER A 135 -16.45 14.47 0.58
C SER A 135 -17.08 13.91 1.85
N ASN A 136 -17.56 12.66 1.80
CA ASN A 136 -18.18 11.95 2.93
C ASN A 136 -17.17 11.53 4.01
N THR A 137 -15.88 11.55 3.69
CA THR A 137 -14.81 11.20 4.63
C THR A 137 -14.14 12.49 5.10
N SER A 138 -14.44 12.89 6.34
CA SER A 138 -13.88 14.12 6.93
C SER A 138 -12.35 14.10 6.89
N GLY A 139 -11.74 15.15 6.35
CA GLY A 139 -10.28 15.29 6.30
C GLY A 139 -9.58 14.50 5.19
N LEU A 140 -10.31 13.72 4.36
CA LEU A 140 -9.70 12.93 3.28
C LEU A 140 -9.01 13.82 2.25
N LYS A 141 -9.71 14.86 1.78
CA LYS A 141 -9.17 15.74 0.74
C LYS A 141 -7.94 16.48 1.24
N GLU A 142 -8.03 17.07 2.42
CA GLU A 142 -6.93 17.81 3.03
C GLU A 142 -5.71 16.92 3.25
N THR A 143 -5.90 15.73 3.84
CA THR A 143 -4.81 14.78 4.13
C THR A 143 -4.17 14.24 2.85
N MET A 144 -4.97 13.87 1.84
CA MET A 144 -4.45 13.35 0.57
C MET A 144 -3.72 14.43 -0.24
N LEU A 145 -4.19 15.67 -0.22
CA LEU A 145 -3.48 16.79 -0.87
C LEU A 145 -2.14 17.09 -0.20
N GLU A 146 -2.09 17.07 1.14
CA GLU A 146 -0.83 17.20 1.89
C GLU A 146 0.13 16.06 1.54
N TYR A 147 -0.36 14.82 1.51
CA TYR A 147 0.43 13.64 1.15
C TYR A 147 0.95 13.68 -0.28
N ILE A 148 0.12 14.02 -1.26
CA ILE A 148 0.53 14.21 -2.67
C ILE A 148 1.63 15.26 -2.76
N GLY A 149 1.51 16.37 -2.03
CA GLY A 149 2.55 17.40 -1.96
C GLY A 149 3.90 16.86 -1.47
N GLU A 150 3.91 16.04 -0.42
CA GLU A 150 5.14 15.42 0.09
C GLU A 150 5.73 14.39 -0.89
N VAL A 151 4.89 13.57 -1.54
CA VAL A 151 5.33 12.61 -2.56
C VAL A 151 5.93 13.32 -3.77
N MET A 152 5.32 14.42 -4.23
CA MET A 152 5.86 15.22 -5.34
C MET A 152 7.21 15.85 -4.98
N LYS A 153 7.36 16.42 -3.78
CA LYS A 153 8.66 16.94 -3.32
C LYS A 153 9.74 15.85 -3.28
N LEU A 154 9.38 14.65 -2.84
CA LEU A 154 10.30 13.51 -2.80
C LEU A 154 10.68 13.07 -4.23
N ALA A 155 9.70 12.95 -5.12
CA ALA A 155 9.92 12.59 -6.52
C ALA A 155 10.84 13.60 -7.22
N SER A 156 10.61 14.90 -7.04
CA SER A 156 11.49 15.95 -7.59
C SER A 156 12.94 15.81 -7.11
N LYS A 157 13.16 15.59 -5.81
CA LYS A 157 14.51 15.38 -5.26
C LYS A 157 15.22 14.16 -5.85
N ILE A 158 14.50 13.07 -6.11
CA ILE A 158 15.07 11.87 -6.70
C ILE A 158 15.40 12.12 -8.18
N MET A 159 14.48 12.75 -8.92
CA MET A 159 14.69 13.09 -10.33
C MET A 159 15.89 14.01 -10.52
N GLU A 160 16.05 15.05 -9.70
CA GLU A 160 17.21 15.94 -9.72
C GLU A 160 18.55 15.22 -9.51
N VAL A 161 18.52 14.04 -8.89
CA VAL A 161 19.73 13.27 -8.64
C VAL A 161 19.97 12.23 -9.73
N MET A 162 18.92 11.73 -10.38
CA MET A 162 19.02 10.77 -11.49
C MET A 162 19.37 11.41 -12.85
N ASP A 163 19.28 12.74 -12.98
CA ASP A 163 19.78 13.51 -14.15
C ASP A 163 21.33 13.59 -14.17
#